data_AF-E3CSW3-F1
#
_entry.id   AF-E3CSW3-F1
#
_cell.length_a   1.000
_cell.length_b   1.000
_cell.length_c   1.000
_cell.angle_alpha   90.00
_cell.angle_beta   90.00
_cell.angle_gamma   90.00
#
_symmetry.space_group_name_H-M   'P 1'
#
loop_
_entity.id
_entity.type
_entity.pdbx_description
1 polymer ?
#
loop_
_entity_poly.entity_id
_entity_poly.type
_entity_poly.pdbx_seq_one_letter_code
_entity_poly.pdbx_strand_id
1 'polypeptide(L)' 'MQKKALYGEFLRSLDNIQNLGSQYLAYFENDKTYFDFGQELMGITSKELKDFLNHYLSNMEITDFVVFPK' A
#
# COMPACT_ATOMS: atom_id res chain seq x y z
N MET A 1 12.97 -5.02 -7.99
CA MET A 1 13.62 -3.75 -7.58
C MET A 1 12.69 -2.91 -6.70
N GLN A 2 11.44 -2.67 -7.13
CA GLN A 2 10.45 -1.87 -6.40
C GLN A 2 10.11 -2.38 -4.99
N LYS A 3 9.91 -3.69 -4.81
CA LYS A 3 9.62 -4.29 -3.50
C LYS A 3 10.71 -4.02 -2.44
N LYS A 4 11.98 -4.02 -2.85
CA LYS A 4 13.11 -3.68 -1.97
C LYS A 4 13.17 -2.19 -1.65
N ALA A 5 12.80 -1.32 -2.60
CA ALA A 5 12.72 0.12 -2.37
C ALA A 5 11.62 0.46 -1.35
N LEU A 6 10.42 -0.09 -1.53
CA LEU A 6 9.30 0.05 -0.59
C LEU A 6 9.65 -0.48 0.81
N TYR A 7 10.37 -1.60 0.89
CA TYR A 7 10.83 -2.13 2.17
C TYR A 7 11.86 -1.18 2.84
N GLY A 8 12.75 -0.57 2.07
CA GLY A 8 13.66 0.46 2.56
C GLY A 8 12.94 1.72 3.05
N GLU A 9 11.88 2.15 2.35
CA GLU A 9 11.03 3.26 2.79
C GLU A 9 10.26 2.92 4.08
N PHE A 10 9.77 1.69 4.21
CA PHE A 10 9.19 1.20 5.46
C PHE A 10 10.19 1.26 6.62
N LEU A 11 11.42 0.79 6.44
CA LEU A 11 12.43 0.90 7.49
C LEU A 11 12.67 2.36 7.91
N ARG A 12 12.71 3.28 6.95
CA ARG A 12 12.88 4.72 7.23
C ARG A 12 11.67 5.36 7.89
N SER A 13 10.47 4.85 7.64
CA SER A 13 9.25 5.37 8.28
C SER A 13 9.20 5.02 9.77
N LEU A 14 9.82 3.90 10.18
CA LEU A 14 9.95 3.50 11.59
C LEU A 14 10.81 4.47 12.41
N ASP A 15 11.81 5.10 11.77
CA ASP A 15 12.69 6.09 12.42
C ASP A 15 12.01 7.47 12.62
N ASN A 16 10.82 7.68 12.05
CA ASN A 16 10.07 8.92 12.18
C ASN A 16 8.85 8.73 13.10
N ILE A 17 8.93 9.28 14.32
CA ILE A 17 7.91 9.08 15.36
C ILE A 17 6.52 9.64 14.99
N GLN A 18 6.46 10.75 14.25
CA GLN A 18 5.19 11.30 13.77
C GLN A 18 4.54 10.40 12.71
N ASN A 19 5.34 9.87 11.80
CA ASN A 19 4.87 8.96 10.77
C ASN A 19 4.43 7.63 11.40
N LEU A 20 5.22 7.10 12.34
CA LEU A 20 4.91 5.88 13.08
C LEU A 20 3.59 6.00 13.85
N GLY A 21 3.38 7.11 14.57
CA GLY A 21 2.13 7.34 15.29
C GLY A 21 0.91 7.43 14.37
N SER A 22 1.04 8.13 13.25
CA SER A 22 -0.04 8.27 12.26
C SER A 22 -0.41 6.93 11.62
N GLN A 23 0.59 6.14 11.24
CA GLN A 23 0.36 4.82 10.64
C GLN A 23 -0.17 3.82 11.67
N TYR A 24 0.35 3.82 12.90
CA TYR A 24 -0.14 2.94 13.95
C TYR A 24 -1.64 3.13 14.19
N LEU A 25 -2.11 4.39 14.29
CA LEU A 25 -3.53 4.69 14.45
C LEU A 25 -4.36 4.24 13.24
N ALA A 26 -3.86 4.41 12.01
CA ALA A 26 -4.56 4.02 10.80
C ALA A 26 -4.76 2.50 10.67
N TYR A 27 -3.84 1.70 11.21
CA TYR A 27 -3.93 0.23 11.17
C TYR A 27 -4.51 -0.39 12.44
N PHE A 28 -4.71 0.38 13.52
CA PHE A 28 -5.11 -0.11 14.84
C PHE A 28 -6.40 -0.95 14.85
N GLU A 29 -7.33 -0.73 13.92
CA GLU A 29 -8.63 -1.42 13.88
C GLU A 29 -8.61 -2.81 13.20
N ASN A 30 -7.53 -3.21 12.53
CA ASN A 30 -7.54 -4.35 11.60
C ASN A 30 -6.89 -5.63 12.14
N ASP A 31 -6.80 -5.82 13.47
CA ASP A 31 -6.06 -6.92 14.14
C ASP A 31 -4.59 -7.05 13.71
N LYS A 32 -4.09 -6.06 12.97
CA LYS A 32 -2.75 -5.97 12.41
C LYS A 32 -2.19 -4.61 12.74
N THR A 33 -0.91 -4.59 13.06
CA THR A 33 -0.19 -3.36 13.34
C THR A 33 0.55 -2.90 12.09
N TYR A 34 0.95 -1.63 12.08
CA TYR A 34 1.83 -1.13 11.03
C TYR A 34 3.15 -1.92 10.92
N PHE A 35 3.59 -2.59 11.99
CA PHE A 35 4.81 -3.40 11.99
C PHE A 35 4.70 -4.67 11.13
N ASP A 36 3.47 -5.17 10.91
CA ASP A 36 3.22 -6.35 10.08
C ASP A 36 3.42 -6.05 8.58
N PHE A 37 3.35 -4.76 8.20
CA PHE A 37 3.51 -4.30 6.82
C PHE A 37 4.79 -4.81 6.16
N GLY A 38 5.90 -4.84 6.90
CA GLY A 38 7.19 -5.32 6.37
C GLY A 38 7.14 -6.79 5.94
N GLN A 39 6.51 -7.65 6.75
CA GLN A 39 6.34 -9.07 6.42
C GLN A 39 5.35 -9.27 5.28
N GLU A 40 4.24 -8.54 5.27
CA GLU A 40 3.24 -8.63 4.21
C GLU A 40 3.80 -8.20 2.87
N LEU A 41 4.48 -7.04 2.83
CA LEU A 41 5.16 -6.54 1.65
C LEU A 41 6.14 -7.60 1.11
N MET A 42 6.90 -8.25 2.00
CA MET A 42 7.84 -9.32 1.66
C MET A 42 7.17 -10.64 1.26
N GLY A 43 5.93 -10.88 1.70
CA GLY A 43 5.11 -12.03 1.32
C GLY A 43 4.57 -11.97 -0.12
N ILE A 44 4.33 -10.77 -0.66
CA ILE A 44 3.71 -10.60 -2.00
C ILE A 44 4.45 -11.39 -3.10
N THR A 45 3.76 -12.33 -3.71
CA THR A 45 4.27 -13.12 -4.83
C THR A 45 3.86 -12.54 -6.17
N SER A 46 4.62 -12.87 -7.22
CA SER A 46 4.26 -12.47 -8.60
C SER A 46 2.93 -13.06 -9.06
N LYS A 47 2.49 -14.18 -8.47
CA LYS A 47 1.20 -14.81 -8.77
C LYS A 47 0.07 -13.96 -8.21
N GLU A 48 0.10 -13.66 -6.91
CA GLU A 48 -0.90 -12.81 -6.25
C GLU A 48 -1.01 -11.45 -6.91
N LEU A 49 0.13 -10.85 -7.30
CA LEU A 49 0.14 -9.58 -8.01
C LEU A 49 -0.59 -9.67 -9.36
N LYS A 50 -0.36 -10.74 -10.13
CA LYS A 50 -1.04 -10.96 -11.41
C LYS A 50 -2.54 -11.21 -11.22
N ASP A 51 -2.89 -12.03 -10.24
CA ASP A 51 -4.28 -12.35 -9.93
C ASP A 51 -5.04 -11.08 -9.49
N PHE A 52 -4.41 -10.25 -8.65
CA PHE A 52 -4.93 -8.94 -8.26
C PHE A 52 -5.10 -8.02 -9.47
N LEU A 53 -4.09 -7.87 -10.32
CA LEU A 53 -4.16 -6.99 -11.50
C LEU A 53 -5.26 -7.43 -12.46
N ASN A 54 -5.37 -8.72 -12.74
CA ASN A 54 -6.41 -9.28 -13.60
C ASN A 54 -7.80 -8.99 -13.02
N HIS A 55 -7.99 -9.22 -11.72
CA HIS A 55 -9.25 -8.93 -11.05
C HIS A 55 -9.57 -7.44 -11.06
N TYR A 56 -8.61 -6.59 -10.70
CA TYR A 56 -8.78 -5.14 -10.64
C TYR A 56 -9.14 -4.56 -12.01
N LEU A 57 -8.38 -4.91 -13.05
CA LEU A 57 -8.62 -4.42 -14.41
C LEU A 57 -9.95 -4.92 -14.99
N SER A 58 -10.38 -6.14 -14.65
CA SER A 58 -11.66 -6.68 -15.12
C SER A 58 -12.87 -6.01 -14.49
N ASN A 59 -12.71 -5.39 -13.32
CA ASN A 59 -13.80 -4.74 -12.57
C ASN A 59 -13.62 -3.21 -12.48
N MET A 60 -12.68 -2.65 -13.25
CA MET A 60 -12.39 -1.22 -13.20
C MET A 60 -13.51 -0.44 -13.87
N GLU A 61 -14.24 0.36 -13.09
CA GLU A 61 -15.17 1.36 -13.62
C GLU A 61 -14.41 2.64 -13.96
N ILE A 62 -14.37 2.98 -15.25
CA ILE A 62 -13.76 4.23 -15.71
C ILE A 62 -14.77 5.35 -15.52
N THR A 63 -14.43 6.33 -14.69
CA THR A 63 -15.18 7.58 -14.59
C THR A 63 -14.35 8.71 -15.15
N ASP A 64 -14.78 9.26 -16.29
CA ASP A 64 -14.15 10.39 -16.95
C ASP A 64 -14.84 11.70 -16.56
N PHE A 65 -14.05 12.70 -16.16
CA PHE A 65 -14.53 14.05 -15.88
C PHE A 65 -13.78 15.05 -16.75
N VAL A 66 -14.50 15.94 -17.41
CA VAL A 66 -13.91 17.07 -18.15
C VAL A 66 -14.15 18.35 -17.36
N VAL A 67 -13.07 18.98 -16.91
CA VAL A 67 -13.11 20.27 -16.21
C VAL A 67 -12.79 21.37 -17.21
N PHE A 68 -13.75 22.25 -17.46
CA PHE A 68 -13.55 23.43 -18.30
C PHE A 68 -13.09 24.65 -17.46
N PRO A 69 -12.20 25.50 -17.99
CA PRO A 69 -11.85 26.77 -17.36
C PRO A 69 -13.06 27.71 -17.27
N LYS A 70 -13.06 28.62 -16.28
CA LYS A 70 -14.06 29.70 -16.16
C LYS A 70 -13.81 30.82 -17.17
#